data_AF-A0A969TNJ1-F1
#
_entry.id   AF-A0A969TNJ1-F1
#
_cell.length_a   1.000
_cell.length_b   1.000
_cell.length_c   1.000
_cell.angle_alpha   90.00
_cell.angle_beta   90.00
_cell.angle_gamma   90.00
#
_symmetry.space_group_name_H-M   'P 1'
#
loop_
_entity.id
_entity.type
_entity.pdbx_description
1 polymer ?
#
loop_
_entity_poly.entity_id
_entity_poly.type
_entity_poly.pdbx_seq_one_letter_code
_entity_poly.pdbx_strand_id
1 'polypeptide(L)'
;MSVCRLNPVYRRDRLQQPRRSQKCPDPNPTQLAEMLARLQERAVLYPSALELLQALKQVAIQLRQYDLWQSRESLEVHDPETGSYTPRPDLPAVSINESDLEQQEWLDFLHQQLKLTLTTAIDQSMQAHLAKLTQSKQYALYAPKFLSGLQQYYGQGLSLKEIASQLGMTSSDQARRVLNPGEILSQVRTRTVQLLLEQLLTKAQSKGLATVPPEPDYLKTLIEQVEGFVDAEIFQSAVAELKAGKNRSMTSPYAQSLNLYFTRVHKEKCDDEFPNKLAGCETGSTRRDWVGTGTVRSRPNPESASNR
;
A
#
# COMPACT_ATOMS: atom_id res chain seq x y z
N MET A 1 -5.48 -9.63 -30.20
CA MET A 1 -4.02 -9.88 -30.25
C MET A 1 -3.57 -10.47 -28.91
N SER A 2 -2.62 -11.41 -28.89
CA SER A 2 -2.19 -12.06 -27.63
C SER A 2 -1.18 -11.21 -26.84
N VAL A 3 -1.31 -11.22 -25.51
CA VAL A 3 -0.46 -10.54 -24.49
C VAL A 3 1.05 -10.69 -24.74
N CYS A 4 1.48 -11.76 -25.41
CA CYS A 4 2.88 -11.97 -25.80
C CYS A 4 3.47 -10.88 -26.69
N ARG A 5 2.65 -10.13 -27.44
CA ARG A 5 3.17 -9.11 -28.37
C ARG A 5 3.72 -7.90 -27.61
N LEU A 6 3.18 -7.62 -26.42
CA LEU A 6 3.51 -6.45 -25.59
C LEU A 6 4.45 -6.79 -24.42
N ASN A 7 4.62 -8.07 -24.09
CA ASN A 7 5.49 -8.47 -22.98
C ASN A 7 6.97 -8.66 -23.42
N PRO A 8 7.95 -8.02 -22.77
CA PRO A 8 9.37 -8.13 -23.10
C PRO A 8 9.94 -9.55 -23.06
N VAL A 9 9.49 -10.37 -22.11
CA VAL A 9 9.96 -11.76 -21.92
C VAL A 9 9.55 -12.62 -23.13
N TYR A 10 8.29 -12.51 -23.54
CA TYR A 10 7.79 -13.17 -24.74
C TYR A 10 8.42 -12.66 -26.04
N ARG A 11 8.78 -11.37 -26.10
CA ARG A 11 9.45 -10.80 -27.28
C ARG A 11 10.85 -11.37 -27.46
N ARG A 12 11.62 -11.55 -26.39
CA ARG A 12 12.95 -12.20 -26.40
C ARG A 12 12.85 -13.64 -26.90
N ASP A 13 11.97 -14.44 -26.30
CA ASP A 13 11.93 -15.88 -26.54
C ASP A 13 11.40 -16.22 -27.95
N ARG A 14 10.51 -15.39 -28.49
CA ARG A 14 10.00 -15.50 -29.86
C ARG A 14 11.08 -15.26 -30.93
N LEU A 15 12.08 -14.42 -30.65
CA LEU A 15 13.20 -14.18 -31.58
C LEU A 15 14.11 -15.41 -31.69
N GLN A 16 14.07 -16.31 -30.71
CA GLN A 16 14.88 -17.53 -30.67
C GLN A 16 14.16 -18.77 -31.21
N GLN A 17 12.87 -18.67 -31.59
CA GLN A 17 12.11 -19.80 -32.13
C GLN A 17 12.12 -19.83 -33.67
N PRO A 18 12.49 -20.98 -34.29
CA PRO A 18 12.62 -21.10 -35.75
C PRO A 18 11.27 -21.18 -36.49
N ARG A 19 10.15 -21.37 -35.79
CA ARG A 19 8.80 -21.40 -36.38
C ARG A 19 7.91 -20.37 -35.70
N ARG A 20 7.44 -19.39 -36.48
CA ARG A 20 6.47 -18.38 -36.04
C ARG A 20 5.08 -19.01 -35.93
N SER A 21 4.75 -19.59 -34.77
CA SER A 21 3.38 -20.02 -34.51
C SER A 21 2.44 -18.80 -34.51
N GLN A 22 1.30 -18.88 -35.20
CA GLN A 22 0.28 -17.82 -35.19
C GLN A 22 -0.39 -17.68 -33.81
N LYS A 23 -0.33 -18.72 -32.98
CA LYS A 23 -0.86 -18.72 -31.61
C LYS A 23 0.28 -18.64 -30.60
N CYS A 24 0.04 -17.81 -29.59
CA CYS A 24 0.87 -17.68 -28.41
C CYS A 24 0.73 -18.89 -27.48
N PRO A 25 1.83 -19.52 -27.06
CA PRO A 25 1.78 -20.50 -25.98
C PRO A 25 1.58 -19.82 -24.61
N ASP A 26 0.94 -20.53 -23.70
CA ASP A 26 0.87 -20.16 -22.28
C ASP A 26 2.30 -20.07 -21.69
N PRO A 27 2.55 -19.19 -20.71
CA PRO A 27 3.89 -18.94 -20.20
C PRO A 27 4.36 -20.11 -19.35
N ASN A 28 5.62 -20.50 -19.54
CA ASN A 28 6.29 -21.50 -18.73
C ASN A 28 6.53 -20.97 -17.29
N PRO A 29 6.65 -21.83 -16.26
CA PRO A 29 6.88 -21.38 -14.88
C PRO A 29 8.14 -20.51 -14.72
N THR A 30 9.18 -20.77 -15.51
CA THR A 30 10.40 -19.95 -15.54
C THR A 30 10.14 -18.53 -16.07
N GLN A 31 9.25 -18.39 -17.07
CA GLN A 31 8.85 -17.10 -17.62
C GLN A 31 7.97 -16.33 -16.63
N LEU A 32 7.05 -17.02 -15.94
CA LEU A 32 6.21 -16.41 -14.89
C LEU A 32 7.06 -15.88 -13.73
N ALA A 33 8.09 -16.61 -13.31
CA ALA A 33 9.01 -16.15 -12.28
C ALA A 33 9.80 -14.89 -12.72
N GLU A 34 10.27 -14.85 -13.98
CA GLU A 34 10.94 -13.66 -14.53
C GLU A 34 9.98 -12.46 -14.61
N MET A 35 8.71 -12.68 -14.96
CA MET A 35 7.69 -11.63 -15.00
C MET A 35 7.38 -11.10 -13.60
N LEU A 36 7.28 -11.98 -12.59
CA LEU A 36 7.11 -11.58 -11.19
C LEU A 36 8.27 -10.71 -10.69
N ALA A 37 9.51 -11.10 -10.96
CA ALA A 37 10.69 -10.32 -10.56
C ALA A 37 10.67 -8.91 -11.15
N ARG A 38 10.35 -8.77 -12.45
CA ARG A 38 10.23 -7.47 -13.13
C ARG A 38 9.05 -6.62 -12.63
N LEU A 39 7.98 -7.25 -12.15
CA LEU A 39 6.84 -6.54 -11.56
C LEU A 39 7.15 -6.04 -10.15
N GLN A 40 7.90 -6.82 -9.37
CA GLN A 40 8.40 -6.43 -8.06
C GLN A 40 9.36 -5.23 -8.15
N GLU A 41 10.23 -5.18 -9.16
CA GLU A 41 11.08 -4.01 -9.46
C GLU A 41 10.27 -2.73 -9.73
N ARG A 42 9.01 -2.87 -10.16
CA ARG A 42 8.08 -1.77 -10.46
C ARG A 42 7.04 -1.55 -9.35
N ALA A 43 7.26 -2.12 -8.17
CA ALA A 43 6.38 -2.03 -7.01
C ALA A 43 4.96 -2.58 -7.23
N VAL A 44 4.78 -3.52 -8.17
CA VAL A 44 3.52 -4.26 -8.37
C VAL A 44 3.65 -5.64 -7.75
N LEU A 45 2.94 -5.87 -6.64
CA LEU A 45 2.99 -7.12 -5.89
C LEU A 45 1.88 -8.06 -6.34
N TYR A 46 2.25 -9.24 -6.82
CA TYR A 46 1.34 -10.36 -7.07
C TYR A 46 1.61 -11.49 -6.07
N PRO A 47 0.57 -12.07 -5.44
CA PRO A 47 0.74 -13.07 -4.37
C PRO A 47 1.33 -14.40 -4.84
N SER A 48 1.05 -14.79 -6.09
CA SER A 48 1.53 -16.06 -6.63
C SER A 48 1.67 -16.04 -8.15
N ALA A 49 2.49 -16.95 -8.70
CA ALA A 49 2.64 -17.13 -10.15
C ALA A 49 1.33 -17.57 -10.82
N LEU A 50 0.47 -18.27 -10.09
CA LEU A 50 -0.84 -18.73 -10.56
C LEU A 50 -1.81 -17.55 -10.68
N GLU A 51 -1.82 -16.63 -9.73
CA GLU A 51 -2.62 -15.41 -9.80
C GLU A 51 -2.13 -14.45 -10.87
N LEU A 52 -0.82 -14.32 -11.06
CA LEU A 52 -0.26 -13.57 -12.18
C LEU A 52 -0.74 -14.16 -13.52
N LEU A 53 -0.73 -15.48 -13.67
CA LEU A 53 -1.24 -16.14 -14.88
C LEU A 53 -2.72 -15.86 -15.12
N GLN A 54 -3.55 -15.88 -14.07
CA GLN A 54 -4.98 -15.55 -14.16
C GLN A 54 -5.20 -14.09 -14.57
N ALA A 55 -4.45 -13.16 -13.97
CA ALA A 55 -4.51 -11.73 -14.33
C ALA A 55 -4.07 -11.49 -15.78
N LEU A 56 -3.00 -12.16 -16.24
CA LEU A 56 -2.56 -12.09 -17.64
C LEU A 56 -3.60 -12.63 -18.61
N LYS A 57 -4.33 -13.69 -18.24
CA LYS A 57 -5.44 -14.23 -19.03
C LYS A 57 -6.62 -13.26 -19.10
N GLN A 58 -6.96 -12.60 -17.99
CA GLN A 58 -7.99 -11.56 -17.95
C GLN A 58 -7.64 -10.37 -18.86
N VAL A 59 -6.41 -9.86 -18.77
CA VAL A 59 -5.94 -8.78 -19.66
C VAL A 59 -5.96 -9.21 -21.13
N ALA A 60 -5.61 -10.46 -21.44
CA ALA A 60 -5.69 -10.99 -22.80
C ALA A 60 -7.14 -11.01 -23.34
N ILE A 61 -8.11 -11.35 -22.48
CA ILE A 61 -9.53 -11.35 -22.81
C ILE A 61 -10.00 -9.92 -23.07
N GLN A 62 -9.65 -8.97 -22.20
CA GLN A 62 -10.02 -7.55 -22.35
C GLN A 62 -9.44 -6.94 -23.63
N LEU A 63 -8.15 -7.15 -23.91
CA LEU A 63 -7.53 -6.67 -25.15
C LEU A 63 -8.16 -7.32 -26.39
N ARG A 64 -8.57 -8.59 -26.30
CA ARG A 64 -9.30 -9.24 -27.39
C ARG A 64 -10.69 -8.66 -27.57
N GLN A 65 -11.41 -8.37 -26.49
CA GLN A 65 -12.71 -7.70 -26.55
C GLN A 65 -12.58 -6.30 -27.16
N TYR A 66 -11.54 -5.55 -26.79
CA TYR A 66 -11.22 -4.24 -27.35
C TYR A 66 -10.88 -4.31 -28.84
N ASP A 67 -9.98 -5.22 -29.26
CA ASP A 67 -9.65 -5.44 -30.68
C ASP A 67 -10.90 -5.84 -31.48
N LEU A 68 -11.73 -6.74 -30.93
CA LEU A 68 -12.99 -7.17 -31.54
C LEU A 68 -14.04 -6.06 -31.61
N TRP A 69 -13.98 -5.10 -30.68
CA TRP A 69 -14.86 -3.93 -30.64
C TRP A 69 -14.40 -2.88 -31.67
N GLN A 70 -13.08 -2.68 -31.77
CA GLN A 70 -12.46 -1.78 -32.75
C GLN A 70 -12.54 -2.31 -34.19
N SER A 71 -12.65 -3.63 -34.38
CA SER A 71 -12.73 -4.27 -35.70
C SER A 71 -14.16 -4.52 -36.20
N ARG A 72 -15.20 -3.90 -35.61
CA ARG A 72 -16.59 -4.11 -36.05
C ARG A 72 -16.93 -3.29 -37.29
N GLU A 73 -17.89 -3.83 -38.05
CA GLU A 73 -18.60 -3.15 -39.13
C GLU A 73 -19.09 -1.76 -38.69
N SER A 74 -19.24 -0.86 -39.66
CA SER A 74 -19.71 0.51 -39.47
C SER A 74 -20.87 0.59 -38.46
N LEU A 75 -20.74 1.48 -37.48
CA LEU A 75 -21.77 1.76 -36.47
C LEU A 75 -23.05 2.34 -37.10
N GLU A 76 -22.94 2.74 -38.35
CA GLU A 76 -24.00 3.31 -39.15
C GLU A 76 -24.30 2.42 -40.36
N VAL A 77 -25.58 2.21 -40.63
CA VAL A 77 -26.08 1.56 -41.84
C VAL A 77 -26.61 2.64 -42.76
N HIS A 78 -26.26 2.57 -44.03
CA HIS A 78 -26.81 3.43 -45.06
C HIS A 78 -28.30 3.14 -45.21
N ASP A 79 -29.15 4.12 -44.92
CA ASP A 79 -30.58 4.05 -45.14
C ASP A 79 -30.89 4.45 -46.60
N PRO A 80 -31.31 3.51 -47.46
CA PRO A 80 -31.57 3.80 -48.86
C PRO A 80 -32.78 4.71 -49.09
N GLU A 81 -33.69 4.86 -48.11
CA GLU A 81 -34.89 5.70 -48.23
C GLU A 81 -34.58 7.18 -47.96
N THR A 82 -33.70 7.47 -47.00
CA THR A 82 -33.33 8.84 -46.62
C THR A 82 -32.01 9.31 -47.24
N GLY A 83 -31.21 8.39 -47.80
CA GLY A 83 -29.87 8.69 -48.31
C GLY A 83 -28.86 9.09 -47.23
N SER A 84 -29.20 8.87 -45.95
CA SER A 84 -28.39 9.18 -44.79
C SER A 84 -27.87 7.91 -44.14
N TYR A 85 -26.80 8.05 -43.36
CA TYR A 85 -26.34 7.01 -42.48
C TYR A 85 -27.12 7.09 -41.16
N THR A 86 -27.63 5.95 -40.66
CA THR A 86 -28.37 5.87 -39.40
C THR A 86 -27.73 4.88 -38.44
N PRO A 87 -27.73 5.14 -37.12
CA PRO A 87 -27.15 4.23 -36.14
C PRO A 87 -27.84 2.87 -36.17
N ARG A 88 -27.07 1.79 -36.08
CA ARG A 88 -27.61 0.42 -36.06
C ARG A 88 -28.56 0.20 -34.89
N PRO A 89 -29.86 -0.12 -35.12
CA PRO A 89 -30.85 -0.28 -34.05
C PRO A 89 -30.68 -1.59 -33.25
N ASP A 90 -29.89 -2.53 -33.76
CA ASP A 90 -29.58 -3.83 -33.17
C ASP A 90 -28.44 -3.79 -32.14
N LEU A 91 -27.68 -2.69 -32.08
CA LEU A 91 -26.64 -2.48 -31.08
C LEU A 91 -27.20 -1.71 -29.88
N PRO A 92 -26.91 -2.14 -28.63
CA PRO A 92 -27.24 -1.32 -27.47
C PRO A 92 -26.47 -0.01 -27.60
N ALA A 93 -27.18 1.12 -27.59
CA ALA A 93 -26.58 2.44 -27.47
C ALA A 93 -25.94 2.54 -26.08
N VAL A 94 -24.74 1.99 -25.92
CA VAL A 94 -23.91 2.27 -24.75
C VAL A 94 -23.35 3.67 -24.98
N SER A 95 -24.16 4.69 -24.73
CA SER A 95 -23.63 6.03 -24.49
C SER A 95 -22.84 5.91 -23.20
N ILE A 96 -21.52 5.92 -23.29
CA ILE A 96 -20.69 6.22 -22.12
C ILE A 96 -21.13 7.60 -21.68
N ASN A 97 -21.87 7.67 -20.58
CA ASN A 97 -22.41 8.92 -20.10
C ASN A 97 -21.21 9.74 -19.60
N GLU A 98 -20.95 10.89 -20.21
CA GLU A 98 -19.80 11.74 -19.84
C GLU A 98 -19.84 12.08 -18.33
N SER A 99 -21.04 12.22 -17.78
CA SER A 99 -21.27 12.37 -16.34
C SER A 99 -20.73 11.21 -15.49
N ASP A 100 -20.79 9.97 -15.97
CA ASP A 100 -20.31 8.80 -15.22
C ASP A 100 -18.78 8.78 -15.20
N LEU A 101 -18.13 9.19 -16.31
CA LEU A 101 -16.67 9.34 -16.38
C LEU A 101 -16.18 10.45 -15.44
N GLU A 102 -16.85 11.62 -15.43
CA GLU A 102 -16.48 12.72 -14.54
C GLU A 102 -16.63 12.34 -13.06
N GLN A 103 -17.68 11.60 -12.70
CA GLN A 103 -17.86 11.09 -11.35
C GLN A 103 -16.75 10.11 -10.96
N GLN A 104 -16.39 9.20 -11.86
CA GLN A 104 -15.29 8.25 -11.65
C GLN A 104 -13.97 8.99 -11.42
N GLU A 105 -13.65 10.02 -12.22
CA GLU A 105 -12.45 10.85 -12.05
C GLU A 105 -12.40 11.57 -10.70
N TRP A 106 -13.55 12.03 -10.21
CA TRP A 106 -13.67 12.67 -8.91
C TRP A 106 -13.45 11.69 -7.77
N LEU A 107 -14.02 10.49 -7.85
CA LEU A 107 -13.82 9.43 -6.87
C LEU A 107 -12.37 8.95 -6.84
N ASP A 108 -11.76 8.72 -7.99
CA ASP A 108 -10.35 8.32 -8.09
C ASP A 108 -9.43 9.38 -7.48
N PHE A 109 -9.70 10.65 -7.78
CA PHE A 109 -8.99 11.75 -7.14
C PHE A 109 -9.17 11.77 -5.63
N LEU A 110 -10.40 11.60 -5.12
CA LEU A 110 -10.69 11.58 -3.69
C LEU A 110 -9.91 10.48 -2.99
N HIS A 111 -9.92 9.25 -3.52
CA HIS A 111 -9.16 8.14 -2.93
C HIS A 111 -7.64 8.38 -2.96
N GLN A 112 -7.12 8.92 -4.05
CA GLN A 112 -5.70 9.26 -4.15
C GLN A 112 -5.32 10.34 -3.13
N GLN A 113 -6.10 11.41 -3.04
CA GLN A 113 -5.85 12.48 -2.06
C GLN A 113 -6.03 11.99 -0.64
N LEU A 114 -7.00 11.13 -0.36
CA LEU A 114 -7.20 10.56 0.96
C LEU A 114 -5.95 9.80 1.42
N LYS A 115 -5.35 8.98 0.55
CA LYS A 115 -4.13 8.23 0.87
C LYS A 115 -2.94 9.15 1.15
N LEU A 116 -2.76 10.19 0.33
CA LEU A 116 -1.68 11.16 0.50
C LEU A 116 -1.86 11.96 1.79
N THR A 117 -3.04 12.55 1.98
CA THR A 117 -3.37 13.36 3.16
C THR A 117 -3.34 12.57 4.45
N LEU A 118 -3.75 11.29 4.45
CA LEU A 118 -3.58 10.40 5.61
C LEU A 118 -2.11 10.22 5.97
N THR A 119 -1.25 9.95 4.98
CA THR A 119 0.19 9.77 5.20
C THR A 119 0.80 11.04 5.79
N THR A 120 0.51 12.20 5.20
CA THR A 120 0.97 13.50 5.69
C THR A 120 0.43 13.83 7.09
N ALA A 121 -0.84 13.52 7.36
CA ALA A 121 -1.46 13.76 8.67
C ALA A 121 -0.83 12.90 9.76
N ILE A 122 -0.50 11.63 9.45
CA ILE A 122 0.25 10.75 10.35
C ILE A 122 1.62 11.35 10.63
N ASP A 123 2.38 11.74 9.60
CA ASP A 123 3.71 12.34 9.76
C ASP A 123 3.69 13.55 10.69
N GLN A 124 2.79 14.50 10.40
CA GLN A 124 2.66 15.73 11.16
C GLN A 124 2.21 15.47 12.60
N SER A 125 1.27 14.55 12.81
CA SER A 125 0.77 14.23 14.15
C SER A 125 1.84 13.54 15.00
N MET A 126 2.62 12.63 14.39
CA MET A 126 3.72 11.94 15.08
C MET A 126 4.83 12.91 15.46
N GLN A 127 5.22 13.80 14.56
CA GLN A 127 6.22 14.83 14.83
C GLN A 127 5.76 15.81 15.91
N ALA A 128 4.51 16.29 15.83
CA ALA A 128 3.95 17.19 16.83
C ALA A 128 3.89 16.54 18.22
N HIS A 129 3.47 15.28 18.30
CA HIS A 129 3.41 14.57 19.58
C HIS A 129 4.81 14.27 20.12
N LEU A 130 5.77 13.90 19.27
CA LEU A 130 7.16 13.74 19.66
C LEU A 130 7.75 15.05 20.20
N ALA A 131 7.52 16.18 19.53
CA ALA A 131 7.96 17.50 19.98
C ALA A 131 7.33 17.89 21.33
N LYS A 132 6.04 17.60 21.52
CA LYS A 132 5.35 17.79 22.81
C LYS A 132 5.98 16.95 23.92
N LEU A 133 6.36 15.71 23.63
CA LEU A 133 7.03 14.82 24.59
C LEU A 133 8.44 15.31 24.93
N THR A 134 9.24 15.73 23.94
CA THR A 134 10.62 16.21 24.18
C THR A 134 10.65 17.50 24.98
N GLN A 135 9.67 18.40 24.78
CA GLN A 135 9.55 19.64 25.56
C GLN A 135 9.00 19.44 26.97
N SER A 136 8.41 18.27 27.26
CA SER A 136 7.82 17.99 28.56
C SER A 136 8.86 17.66 29.62
N LYS A 137 8.87 18.43 30.72
CA LYS A 137 9.74 18.17 31.88
C LYS A 137 9.58 16.76 32.47
N GLN A 138 8.39 16.18 32.39
CA GLN A 138 8.08 14.89 33.00
C GLN A 138 8.24 13.71 32.04
N TYR A 139 7.99 13.91 30.74
CA TYR A 139 7.90 12.81 29.78
C TYR A 139 9.03 12.80 28.73
N ALA A 140 9.95 13.77 28.75
CA ALA A 140 11.09 13.84 27.82
C ALA A 140 11.92 12.55 27.80
N LEU A 141 12.08 11.88 28.95
CA LEU A 141 12.79 10.60 29.08
C LEU A 141 12.19 9.47 28.22
N TYR A 142 10.91 9.57 27.87
CA TYR A 142 10.20 8.56 27.08
C TYR A 142 10.06 8.94 25.61
N ALA A 143 10.43 10.15 25.20
CA ALA A 143 10.43 10.57 23.81
C ALA A 143 11.18 9.60 22.86
N PRO A 144 12.39 9.09 23.18
CA PRO A 144 13.06 8.13 22.29
C PRO A 144 12.34 6.78 22.19
N LYS A 145 11.52 6.43 23.20
CA LYS A 145 10.77 5.17 23.27
C LYS A 145 9.38 5.27 22.63
N PHE A 146 8.91 6.48 22.33
CA PHE A 146 7.56 6.75 21.84
C PHE A 146 7.22 5.96 20.57
N LEU A 147 8.06 6.09 19.52
CA LEU A 147 7.83 5.41 18.24
C LEU A 147 7.86 3.89 18.37
N SER A 148 8.81 3.36 19.15
CA SER A 148 8.90 1.92 19.41
C SER A 148 7.68 1.40 20.16
N GLY A 149 7.18 2.14 21.16
CA GLY A 149 5.97 1.78 21.89
C GLY A 149 4.72 1.79 21.02
N LEU A 150 4.58 2.76 20.10
CA LEU A 150 3.46 2.76 19.16
C LEU A 150 3.55 1.64 18.13
N GLN A 151 4.75 1.31 17.65
CA GLN A 151 4.95 0.17 16.76
C GLN A 151 4.58 -1.15 17.45
N GLN A 152 4.91 -1.31 18.73
CA GLN A 152 4.48 -2.47 19.51
C GLN A 152 2.95 -2.50 19.67
N TYR A 153 2.32 -1.34 19.88
CA TYR A 153 0.88 -1.23 20.04
C TYR A 153 0.11 -1.58 18.76
N TYR A 154 0.48 -0.99 17.62
CA TYR A 154 -0.23 -1.16 16.34
C TYR A 154 0.27 -2.34 15.51
N GLY A 155 1.57 -2.64 15.57
CA GLY A 155 2.18 -3.73 14.79
C GLY A 155 2.08 -5.09 15.46
N GLN A 156 2.25 -5.15 16.79
CA GLN A 156 2.24 -6.41 17.55
C GLN A 156 0.95 -6.60 18.37
N GLY A 157 0.06 -5.60 18.40
CA GLY A 157 -1.20 -5.65 19.14
C GLY A 157 -1.05 -5.56 20.67
N LEU A 158 0.16 -5.36 21.20
CA LEU A 158 0.46 -5.40 22.63
C LEU A 158 -0.35 -4.36 23.41
N SER A 159 -0.86 -4.76 24.58
CA SER A 159 -1.58 -3.87 25.48
C SER A 159 -0.65 -2.82 26.09
N LEU A 160 -1.22 -1.68 26.53
CA LEU A 160 -0.44 -0.64 27.21
C LEU A 160 0.25 -1.14 28.48
N LYS A 161 -0.31 -2.16 29.14
CA LYS A 161 0.29 -2.79 30.32
C LYS A 161 1.55 -3.56 29.96
N GLU A 162 1.52 -4.33 28.88
CA GLU A 162 2.69 -5.09 28.38
C GLU A 162 3.77 -4.12 27.90
N ILE A 163 3.39 -3.11 27.12
CA ILE A 163 4.33 -2.10 26.62
C ILE A 163 4.96 -1.31 27.78
N ALA A 164 4.19 -0.96 28.82
CA ALA A 164 4.72 -0.29 30.00
C ALA A 164 5.87 -1.09 30.64
N SER A 165 5.67 -2.40 30.80
CA SER A 165 6.70 -3.28 31.36
C SER A 165 7.95 -3.38 30.49
N GLN A 166 7.80 -3.45 29.16
CA GLN A 166 8.92 -3.54 28.23
C GLN A 166 9.72 -2.23 28.11
N LEU A 167 9.04 -1.08 28.20
CA LEU A 167 9.67 0.23 28.06
C LEU A 167 10.19 0.80 29.38
N GLY A 168 10.08 0.05 30.50
CA GLY A 168 10.51 0.49 31.83
C GLY A 168 9.66 1.65 32.37
N MET A 169 8.37 1.65 32.06
CA MET A 169 7.41 2.59 32.63
C MET A 169 6.83 2.02 33.93
N THR A 170 6.48 2.91 34.85
CA THR A 170 6.00 2.54 36.19
C THR A 170 4.58 1.97 36.19
N SER A 171 3.72 2.38 35.25
CA SER A 171 2.33 1.94 35.18
C SER A 171 1.77 1.97 33.76
N SER A 172 0.65 1.25 33.55
CA SER A 172 -0.12 1.33 32.31
C SER A 172 -0.71 2.72 32.06
N ASP A 173 -1.00 3.48 33.12
CA ASP A 173 -1.47 4.86 33.01
C ASP A 173 -0.37 5.79 32.49
N GLN A 174 0.88 5.58 32.90
CA GLN A 174 2.01 6.31 32.35
C GLN A 174 2.17 6.02 30.85
N ALA A 175 2.08 4.74 30.45
CA ALA A 175 2.10 4.36 29.03
C ALA A 175 0.94 4.99 28.25
N ARG A 176 -0.26 5.08 28.83
CA ARG A 176 -1.40 5.76 28.21
C ARG A 176 -1.14 7.25 27.99
N ARG A 177 -0.52 7.94 28.94
CA ARG A 177 -0.19 9.38 28.81
C ARG A 177 0.92 9.65 27.79
N VAL A 178 1.90 8.76 27.68
CA VAL A 178 3.01 8.89 26.75
C VAL A 178 2.59 8.52 25.32
N LEU A 179 1.98 7.35 25.14
CA LEU A 179 1.64 6.82 23.81
C LEU A 179 0.31 7.35 23.27
N ASN A 180 -0.65 7.61 24.16
CA ASN A 180 -2.00 8.11 23.90
C ASN A 180 -2.60 7.82 22.49
N PRO A 181 -2.81 6.54 22.14
CA PRO A 181 -3.25 6.16 20.79
C PRO A 181 -4.60 6.80 20.39
N GLY A 182 -5.48 7.06 21.35
CA GLY A 182 -6.76 7.73 21.10
C GLY A 182 -6.62 9.22 20.75
N GLU A 183 -5.75 9.95 21.46
CA GLU A 183 -5.47 11.36 21.14
C GLU A 183 -4.82 11.46 19.76
N ILE A 184 -3.84 10.60 19.46
CA ILE A 184 -3.18 10.57 18.15
C ILE A 184 -4.18 10.27 17.04
N LEU A 185 -5.07 9.27 17.21
CA LEU A 185 -6.12 8.98 16.23
C LEU A 185 -7.01 10.20 15.97
N SER A 186 -7.44 10.89 17.02
CA SER A 186 -8.29 12.08 16.89
C SER A 186 -7.58 13.25 16.18
N GLN A 187 -6.29 13.43 16.45
CA GLN A 187 -5.46 14.45 15.80
C GLN A 187 -5.25 14.12 14.33
N VAL A 188 -4.90 12.88 14.00
CA VAL A 188 -4.74 12.43 12.62
C VAL A 188 -6.05 12.60 11.85
N ARG A 189 -7.19 12.17 12.41
CA ARG A 189 -8.52 12.37 11.79
C ARG A 189 -8.77 13.84 11.45
N THR A 190 -8.64 14.70 12.45
CA THR A 190 -8.88 16.15 12.29
C THR A 190 -7.99 16.73 11.20
N ARG A 191 -6.71 16.33 11.17
CA ARG A 191 -5.74 16.81 10.19
C ARG A 191 -6.01 16.27 8.78
N THR A 192 -6.39 15.00 8.65
CA THR A 192 -6.76 14.39 7.36
C THR A 192 -7.95 15.11 6.75
N VAL A 193 -9.00 15.39 7.54
CA VAL A 193 -10.18 16.14 7.07
C VAL A 193 -9.79 17.54 6.60
N GLN A 194 -8.98 18.27 7.40
CA GLN A 194 -8.51 19.61 7.03
C GLN A 194 -7.72 19.62 5.71
N LEU A 195 -6.74 18.72 5.59
CA LEU A 195 -5.90 18.64 4.39
C LEU A 195 -6.71 18.21 3.17
N LEU A 196 -7.62 17.23 3.32
CA LEU A 196 -8.44 16.77 2.21
C LEU A 196 -9.40 17.85 1.72
N LEU A 197 -10.00 18.60 2.65
CA LEU A 197 -10.85 19.75 2.32
C LEU A 197 -10.07 20.82 1.54
N GLU A 198 -8.85 21.13 1.96
CA GLU A 198 -7.97 22.08 1.26
C GLU A 198 -7.67 21.64 -0.18
N GLN A 199 -7.36 20.35 -0.38
CA GLN A 199 -7.12 19.79 -1.71
C GLN A 199 -8.39 19.80 -2.59
N LEU A 200 -9.55 19.53 -1.99
CA LEU A 200 -10.83 19.56 -2.70
C LEU A 200 -11.20 20.97 -3.15
N LEU A 201 -11.07 21.96 -2.27
CA LEU A 201 -11.32 23.35 -2.61
C LEU A 201 -10.36 23.84 -3.70
N THR A 202 -9.08 23.45 -3.61
CA THR A 202 -8.08 23.78 -4.64
C THR A 202 -8.44 23.18 -6.00
N LYS A 203 -8.89 21.92 -6.05
CA LYS A 203 -9.34 21.28 -7.30
C LYS A 203 -10.65 21.87 -7.83
N ALA A 204 -11.59 22.22 -6.94
CA ALA A 204 -12.83 22.88 -7.33
C ALA A 204 -12.57 24.26 -7.95
N GLN A 205 -11.61 25.01 -7.40
CA GLN A 205 -11.15 26.28 -7.96
C GLN A 205 -10.50 26.09 -9.34
N SER A 206 -9.62 25.09 -9.52
CA SER A 206 -8.97 24.85 -10.81
C SER A 206 -9.95 24.42 -11.91
N LYS A 207 -11.05 23.78 -11.55
CA LYS A 207 -12.15 23.43 -12.47
C LYS A 207 -13.21 24.54 -12.61
N GLY A 208 -13.06 25.68 -11.95
CA GLY A 208 -14.03 26.79 -12.00
C GLY A 208 -15.39 26.49 -11.36
N LEU A 209 -15.46 25.46 -10.50
CA LEU A 209 -16.71 24.98 -9.87
C LEU A 209 -17.05 25.71 -8.56
N ALA A 210 -16.09 26.42 -7.96
CA ALA A 210 -16.29 27.11 -6.70
C ALA A 210 -16.10 28.62 -6.85
N THR A 211 -17.09 29.41 -6.42
CA THR A 211 -16.97 30.85 -6.26
C THR A 211 -16.13 31.17 -5.02
N VAL A 212 -15.27 32.18 -5.10
CA VAL A 212 -14.49 32.67 -3.96
C VAL A 212 -15.13 33.97 -3.47
N PRO A 213 -15.62 34.04 -2.20
CA PRO A 213 -15.73 32.97 -1.20
C PRO A 213 -16.98 32.08 -1.40
N PRO A 214 -16.92 30.80 -0.99
CA PRO A 214 -18.09 29.92 -1.01
C PRO A 214 -19.11 30.33 0.05
N GLU A 215 -20.39 30.05 -0.19
CA GLU A 215 -21.44 30.31 0.79
C GLU A 215 -21.21 29.49 2.08
N PRO A 216 -21.48 30.07 3.28
CA PRO A 216 -21.20 29.40 4.56
C PRO A 216 -21.90 28.04 4.72
N ASP A 217 -23.15 27.94 4.28
CA ASP A 217 -23.94 26.71 4.40
C ASP A 217 -23.44 25.59 3.47
N TYR A 218 -22.94 25.98 2.29
CA TYR A 218 -22.27 25.06 1.37
C TYR A 218 -20.97 24.51 1.99
N LEU A 219 -20.15 25.37 2.60
CA LEU A 219 -18.91 24.95 3.25
C LEU A 219 -19.18 23.98 4.42
N LYS A 220 -20.21 24.25 5.21
CA LYS A 220 -20.62 23.36 6.30
C LYS A 220 -21.00 21.97 5.80
N THR A 221 -21.85 21.92 4.77
CA THR A 221 -22.29 20.66 4.15
C THR A 221 -21.11 19.89 3.58
N LEU A 222 -20.18 20.58 2.90
CA LEU A 222 -18.99 19.97 2.35
C LEU A 222 -18.10 19.37 3.45
N ILE A 223 -17.89 20.08 4.55
CA ILE A 223 -17.13 19.56 5.70
C ILE A 223 -17.78 18.29 6.24
N GLU A 224 -19.10 18.29 6.48
CA GLU A 224 -19.83 17.13 6.98
C GLU A 224 -19.71 15.91 6.03
N GLN A 225 -19.79 16.14 4.72
CA GLN A 225 -19.62 15.09 3.71
C GLN A 225 -18.19 14.54 3.70
N VAL A 226 -17.18 15.42 3.78
CA VAL A 226 -15.77 15.02 3.83
C VAL A 226 -15.48 14.23 5.10
N GLU A 227 -16.00 14.67 6.26
CA GLU A 227 -15.88 13.94 7.52
C GLU A 227 -16.53 12.56 7.42
N GLY A 228 -17.76 12.48 6.91
CA GLY A 228 -18.47 11.22 6.74
C GLY A 228 -17.73 10.24 5.83
N PHE A 229 -17.18 10.74 4.72
CA PHE A 229 -16.37 9.93 3.80
C PHE A 229 -15.09 9.41 4.47
N VAL A 230 -14.31 10.30 5.10
CA VAL A 230 -13.05 9.96 5.76
C VAL A 230 -13.27 8.98 6.92
N ASP A 231 -14.35 9.15 7.68
CA ASP A 231 -14.71 8.25 8.78
C ASP A 231 -15.11 6.87 8.27
N ALA A 232 -15.95 6.79 7.23
CA ALA A 232 -16.37 5.52 6.63
C ALA A 232 -15.18 4.73 6.06
N GLU A 233 -14.28 5.41 5.34
CA GLU A 233 -13.13 4.77 4.68
C GLU A 233 -12.04 4.32 5.67
N ILE A 234 -11.78 5.11 6.72
CA ILE A 234 -10.58 4.90 7.57
C ILE A 234 -10.93 4.78 9.05
N PHE A 235 -11.58 5.79 9.63
CA PHE A 235 -11.53 5.98 11.08
C PHE A 235 -12.59 5.19 11.85
N GLN A 236 -13.71 4.81 11.24
CA GLN A 236 -14.74 4.01 11.92
C GLN A 236 -14.19 2.64 12.33
N SER A 237 -13.47 1.97 11.42
CA SER A 237 -12.79 0.69 11.71
C SER A 237 -11.69 0.88 12.76
N ALA A 238 -10.88 1.94 12.66
CA ALA A 238 -9.81 2.23 13.61
C ALA A 238 -10.33 2.50 15.03
N VAL A 239 -11.44 3.24 15.18
CA VAL A 239 -12.10 3.48 16.47
C VAL A 239 -12.64 2.19 17.06
N ALA A 240 -13.23 1.31 16.23
CA ALA A 240 -13.71 0.01 16.68
C ALA A 240 -12.55 -0.87 17.19
N GLU A 241 -11.41 -0.89 16.50
CA GLU A 241 -10.21 -1.62 16.91
C GLU A 241 -9.64 -1.14 18.25
N LEU A 242 -9.59 0.18 18.48
CA LEU A 242 -9.16 0.73 19.77
C LEU A 242 -10.10 0.34 20.92
N LYS A 243 -11.40 0.17 20.64
CA LYS A 243 -12.42 -0.21 21.64
C LYS A 243 -12.49 -1.72 21.90
N ALA A 244 -12.02 -2.56 20.98
CA ALA A 244 -12.12 -4.03 21.06
C ALA A 244 -11.29 -4.69 22.19
N GLY A 245 -10.44 -3.94 22.91
CA GLY A 245 -9.76 -4.42 24.10
C GLY A 245 -8.75 -5.56 23.83
N LYS A 246 -8.88 -6.69 24.54
CA LYS A 246 -7.91 -7.81 24.51
C LYS A 246 -7.91 -8.63 23.21
N ASN A 247 -8.97 -8.60 22.40
CA ASN A 247 -9.11 -9.40 21.17
C ASN A 247 -9.05 -8.53 19.90
N ARG A 248 -8.35 -7.41 19.97
CA ARG A 248 -8.23 -6.49 18.83
C ARG A 248 -7.28 -7.06 17.77
N SER A 249 -7.73 -7.08 16.52
CA SER A 249 -6.85 -7.14 15.35
C SER A 249 -6.55 -5.71 14.92
N MET A 250 -5.28 -5.38 14.66
CA MET A 250 -4.87 -4.06 14.17
C MET A 250 -4.76 -4.10 12.64
N THR A 251 -5.92 -4.20 12.00
CA THR A 251 -6.06 -4.48 10.56
C THR A 251 -6.67 -3.32 9.78
N SER A 252 -7.13 -2.27 10.46
CA SER A 252 -7.75 -1.10 9.85
C SER A 252 -6.79 -0.41 8.88
N PRO A 253 -7.30 0.30 7.86
CA PRO A 253 -6.48 1.10 6.96
C PRO A 253 -5.57 2.08 7.71
N TYR A 254 -6.06 2.62 8.84
CA TYR A 254 -5.28 3.46 9.75
C TYR A 254 -4.09 2.71 10.36
N ALA A 255 -4.31 1.54 10.97
CA ALA A 255 -3.25 0.73 11.57
C ALA A 255 -2.22 0.27 10.53
N GLN A 256 -2.67 -0.11 9.33
CA GLN A 256 -1.78 -0.45 8.21
C GLN A 256 -0.92 0.74 7.79
N SER A 257 -1.50 1.93 7.67
CA SER A 257 -0.78 3.15 7.31
C SER A 257 0.27 3.53 8.37
N LEU A 258 -0.06 3.35 9.65
CA LEU A 258 0.89 3.53 10.75
C LEU A 258 2.06 2.53 10.69
N ASN A 259 1.78 1.26 10.40
CA ASN A 259 2.82 0.25 10.26
C ASN A 259 3.78 0.58 9.11
N LEU A 260 3.26 1.05 7.97
CA LEU A 260 4.08 1.54 6.86
C LEU A 260 4.93 2.75 7.26
N TYR A 261 4.36 3.69 8.02
CA TYR A 261 5.10 4.83 8.58
C TYR A 261 6.27 4.35 9.44
N PHE A 262 6.05 3.42 10.37
CA PHE A 262 7.12 2.91 11.23
C PHE A 262 8.21 2.20 10.42
N THR A 263 7.86 1.41 9.42
CA THR A 263 8.83 0.77 8.53
C THR A 263 9.69 1.80 7.79
N ARG A 264 9.08 2.90 7.30
CA ARG A 264 9.80 3.98 6.63
C ARG A 264 10.79 4.68 7.57
N VAL A 265 10.34 5.08 8.76
CA VAL A 265 11.19 5.78 9.75
C VAL A 265 12.34 4.90 10.25
N HIS A 266 12.12 3.59 10.39
CA HIS A 266 13.20 2.66 10.73
C HIS A 266 14.25 2.56 9.63
N LYS A 267 13.82 2.55 8.37
CA LYS A 267 14.75 2.50 7.23
C LYS A 267 15.63 3.75 7.17
N GLU A 268 15.04 4.93 7.32
CA GLU A 268 15.77 6.21 7.32
C GLU A 268 16.86 6.25 8.39
N LYS A 269 16.59 5.72 9.59
CA LYS A 269 17.60 5.65 10.67
C LYS A 269 18.75 4.68 10.36
N CYS A 270 18.48 3.56 9.69
CA CYS A 270 19.53 2.62 9.30
C CYS A 270 20.45 3.18 8.21
N ASP A 271 19.89 4.00 7.30
CA ASP A 271 20.64 4.62 6.21
C ASP A 271 21.53 5.77 6.73
N ASP A 272 21.08 6.51 7.76
CA ASP A 272 21.86 7.60 8.40
C ASP A 272 23.02 7.12 9.28
N GLU A 273 22.95 5.91 9.86
CA GLU A 273 24.02 5.35 10.71
C GLU A 273 25.17 4.69 9.93
N PHE A 274 25.02 4.44 8.62
CA PHE A 274 26.07 3.83 7.79
C PHE A 274 26.23 4.45 6.38
N PRO A 275 26.47 5.77 6.24
CA PRO A 275 26.69 6.36 4.91
C PRO A 275 28.06 6.01 4.30
N ASN A 276 29.01 5.40 5.04
CA ASN A 276 30.36 5.17 4.50
C ASN A 276 31.15 4.01 5.17
N LYS A 277 30.80 2.76 4.85
CA LYS A 277 31.69 1.59 5.03
C LYS A 277 31.70 0.71 3.78
N LEU A 278 31.94 1.32 2.62
CA LEU A 278 32.30 0.59 1.39
C LEU A 278 33.43 1.33 0.67
N ALA A 279 34.60 1.39 1.31
CA ALA A 279 35.86 1.64 0.62
C ALA A 279 37.00 0.93 1.39
N GLY A 280 37.40 -0.24 0.88
CA GLY A 280 38.66 -0.88 1.27
C GLY A 280 38.52 -2.21 1.99
N CYS A 281 38.34 -3.30 1.23
CA CYS A 281 39.06 -4.57 1.43
C CYS A 281 38.74 -5.55 0.28
N GLU A 282 39.17 -5.22 -0.92
CA GLU A 282 39.67 -6.22 -1.88
C GLU A 282 41.19 -5.96 -1.92
N THR A 283 42.05 -6.87 -1.49
CA THR A 283 42.45 -8.06 -2.25
C THR A 283 43.44 -8.84 -1.37
N GLY A 284 43.35 -10.17 -1.37
CA GLY A 284 44.27 -11.01 -0.61
C GLY A 284 43.96 -12.50 -0.70
N SER A 285 43.64 -12.99 -1.89
CA SER A 285 43.57 -14.42 -2.19
C SER A 285 44.95 -14.91 -2.62
N THR A 286 45.59 -15.78 -1.84
CA THR A 286 46.42 -16.87 -2.38
C THR A 286 46.76 -17.91 -1.31
N ARG A 287 46.42 -19.19 -1.60
CA ARG A 287 47.15 -20.46 -1.32
C ARG A 287 47.59 -20.76 0.15
N ARG A 288 47.51 -21.97 0.69
CA ARG A 288 47.51 -23.34 0.13
C ARG A 288 47.16 -24.32 1.26
N ASP A 289 46.54 -25.46 0.90
CA ASP A 289 46.64 -26.83 1.46
C ASP A 289 47.23 -27.02 2.86
N TRP A 290 46.60 -27.86 3.70
CA TRP A 290 47.21 -29.12 4.15
C TRP A 290 46.19 -30.05 4.83
N VAL A 291 46.41 -31.34 4.55
CA VAL A 291 45.65 -32.54 4.88
C VAL A 291 45.85 -32.94 6.35
N GLY A 292 44.86 -33.58 6.98
CA GLY A 292 45.08 -34.18 8.30
C GLY A 292 43.89 -34.91 8.91
N THR A 293 43.73 -36.16 8.51
CA THR A 293 42.91 -37.25 9.08
C THR A 293 42.87 -37.34 10.60
N GLY A 294 41.76 -37.83 11.18
CA GLY A 294 41.85 -38.65 12.39
C GLY A 294 40.63 -38.74 13.32
N THR A 295 39.90 -39.85 13.18
CA THR A 295 39.54 -40.76 14.30
C THR A 295 38.26 -40.52 15.13
N VAL A 296 37.31 -41.40 14.82
CA VAL A 296 36.22 -42.01 15.60
C VAL A 296 36.48 -42.16 17.10
N ARG A 297 35.48 -41.85 17.96
CA ARG A 297 35.03 -42.72 19.08
C ARG A 297 33.73 -42.23 19.74
N SER A 298 32.69 -43.05 19.55
CA SER A 298 31.76 -43.63 20.52
C SER A 298 31.23 -42.81 21.71
N ARG A 299 29.89 -42.77 21.80
CA ARG A 299 29.09 -42.55 23.03
C ARG A 299 29.45 -43.57 24.13
N PRO A 300 29.10 -43.30 25.40
CA PRO A 300 27.78 -43.76 25.86
C PRO A 300 27.03 -42.76 26.76
N ASN A 301 25.71 -42.94 26.74
CA ASN A 301 24.73 -42.51 27.74
C ASN A 301 25.05 -43.17 29.10
N PRO A 302 24.62 -42.58 30.22
CA PRO A 302 23.71 -43.36 31.07
C PRO A 302 22.56 -42.56 31.68
N GLU A 303 21.55 -43.34 32.04
CA GLU A 303 20.23 -43.02 32.52
C GLU A 303 20.17 -42.56 33.99
N SER A 304 19.05 -41.88 34.31
CA SER A 304 18.18 -42.06 35.49
C SER A 304 18.67 -41.84 36.92
N ALA A 305 18.01 -40.91 37.62
CA ALA A 305 17.35 -41.05 38.95
C ALA A 305 16.67 -39.70 39.28
N SER A 306 15.34 -39.56 39.35
CA SER A 306 14.36 -40.01 40.35
C SER A 306 14.44 -39.33 41.74
N ASN A 307 13.28 -38.81 42.16
CA ASN A 307 12.79 -38.44 43.51
C ASN A 307 13.24 -37.14 44.18
N ARG A 308 12.37 -36.12 44.18
CA ARG A 308 11.43 -35.81 45.28
C ARG A 308 10.38 -34.79 44.85
#